data_AF-A0A3M1EYY6-F1
#
_entry.id   AF-A0A3M1EYY6-F1
#
_cell.length_a   1.000
_cell.length_b   1.000
_cell.length_c   1.000
_cell.angle_alpha   90.00
_cell.angle_beta   90.00
_cell.angle_gamma   90.00
#
_symmetry.space_group_name_H-M   'P 1'
#
loop_
_entity.id
_entity.type
_entity.pdbx_description
1 polymer ?
#
loop_
_entity_poly.entity_id
_entity_poly.type
_entity_poly.pdbx_seq_one_letter_code
_entity_poly.pdbx_strand_id
1 'polypeptide(L)'
;MPWPSSPGRRIAIAIAASILCFVNGCSQLQGLLGSVAQQSYEKPDVTVAAARIAGLSFDQADLLFDLAIKNPNPVGVSMAGFD
;
A
#
# COMPACT_ATOMS: atom_id res chain seq x y z
N MET A 1 34.91 7.68 40.38
CA MET A 1 34.43 6.60 41.27
C MET A 1 33.10 6.08 40.71
N PRO A 2 33.02 4.84 40.20
CA PRO A 2 31.77 4.30 39.67
C PRO A 2 30.90 3.81 40.84
N TRP A 3 29.64 4.26 40.86
CA TRP A 3 28.64 3.93 41.87
C TRP A 3 28.29 2.44 41.88
N PRO A 4 28.12 1.78 43.06
CA PRO A 4 27.65 0.40 43.11
C PRO A 4 26.15 0.36 42.78
N SER A 5 25.82 0.07 41.53
CA SER A 5 24.44 -0.17 41.11
C SER A 5 23.99 -1.53 41.66
N SER A 6 23.03 -1.56 42.58
CA SER A 6 22.38 -2.80 43.02
C SER A 6 21.78 -3.56 41.83
N PRO A 7 21.73 -4.91 41.86
CA PRO A 7 21.24 -5.72 40.75
C PRO A 7 19.81 -5.33 40.31
N GLY A 8 18.95 -4.91 41.25
CA GLY A 8 17.61 -4.41 40.95
C GLY A 8 17.58 -3.14 40.09
N ARG A 9 18.56 -2.25 40.23
CA ARG A 9 18.65 -1.00 39.43
C ARG A 9 19.00 -1.29 37.97
N ARG A 10 19.84 -2.31 37.72
CA ARG A 10 20.20 -2.74 36.35
C ARG A 10 19.02 -3.37 35.63
N ILE A 11 18.24 -4.20 36.35
CA ILE A 11 17.02 -4.83 35.83
C ILE A 11 15.99 -3.76 35.48
N ALA A 12 15.77 -2.78 36.37
CA ALA A 12 14.84 -1.68 36.12
C ALA A 12 15.22 -0.85 34.88
N ILE A 13 16.51 -0.55 34.68
CA ILE A 13 17.00 0.17 33.49
C ILE A 13 16.79 -0.66 32.22
N ALA A 14 17.08 -1.96 32.25
CA ALA A 14 16.90 -2.84 31.10
C ALA A 14 15.42 -2.96 30.68
N ILE A 15 14.51 -3.06 31.66
CA ILE A 15 13.06 -3.10 31.42
C ILE A 15 12.59 -1.77 30.82
N ALA A 16 13.00 -0.64 31.40
CA ALA A 16 12.62 0.68 30.89
C ALA A 16 13.12 0.92 29.45
N ALA A 17 14.36 0.51 29.15
CA ALA A 17 14.92 0.61 27.81
C ALA A 17 14.17 -0.26 26.80
N SER A 18 13.82 -1.50 27.18
CA SER A 18 13.05 -2.42 26.35
C SER A 18 11.66 -1.86 26.03
N ILE A 19 10.95 -1.35 27.04
CA ILE A 19 9.64 -0.72 26.88
C ILE A 19 9.73 0.45 25.89
N LEU A 20 10.73 1.34 26.03
CA LEU A 20 10.93 2.45 25.10
C LEU A 20 11.14 1.98 23.64
N CYS A 21 11.85 0.88 23.42
CA CYS A 21 12.04 0.33 22.07
C CYS A 21 10.73 -0.19 21.46
N PHE A 22 9.87 -0.84 22.25
CA PHE A 22 8.60 -1.37 21.76
C PHE A 22 7.60 -0.27 21.37
N VAL A 23 7.57 0.87 22.08
CA VAL A 23 6.63 1.96 21.73
C VAL A 23 7.02 2.67 20.42
N ASN A 24 8.32 2.74 20.12
CA ASN A 24 8.82 3.41 18.92
C ASN A 24 8.91 2.48 17.69
N GLY A 25 8.88 1.15 17.88
CA GLY A 25 9.01 0.19 16.79
C GLY A 25 7.82 0.17 15.81
N CYS A 26 6.59 0.39 16.31
CA CYS A 26 5.38 0.31 15.47
C CYS A 26 5.31 1.39 14.39
N SER A 27 5.69 2.65 14.70
CA SER A 27 5.67 3.75 13.72
C SER A 27 6.80 3.62 12.69
N GLN A 28 7.95 3.08 13.11
CA GLN A 28 9.12 2.89 12.25
C GLN A 28 8.91 1.76 11.23
N LEU A 29 8.23 0.69 11.63
CA LEU A 29 7.87 -0.40 10.71
C LEU A 29 6.85 0.06 9.66
N GLN A 30 5.92 0.95 10.01
CA GLN A 30 4.93 1.49 9.08
C GLN A 30 5.58 2.36 7.98
N GLY A 31 6.59 3.15 8.32
CA GLY A 31 7.37 3.93 7.35
C GLY A 31 8.24 3.08 6.42
N LEU A 32 8.79 1.96 6.93
CA LEU A 32 9.54 1.01 6.10
C LEU A 32 8.60 0.21 5.19
N LEU A 33 7.52 -0.36 5.71
CA LEU A 33 6.55 -1.10 4.88
C LEU A 33 5.89 -0.21 3.82
N GLY A 34 5.59 1.04 4.15
CA GLY A 34 5.07 2.01 3.18
C GLY A 34 6.10 2.49 2.14
N SER A 35 7.41 2.29 2.35
CA SER A 35 8.43 2.60 1.34
C SER A 35 8.76 1.41 0.45
N VAL A 36 8.82 0.18 0.98
CA VAL A 36 9.00 -1.01 0.14
C VAL A 36 7.74 -1.43 -0.62
N ALA A 37 6.53 -1.23 -0.08
CA ALA A 37 5.30 -1.61 -0.78
C ALA A 37 5.06 -0.79 -2.06
N GLN A 38 5.49 0.48 -2.09
CA GLN A 38 5.32 1.34 -3.26
C GLN A 38 6.43 1.20 -4.32
N GLN A 39 7.57 0.56 -4.02
CA GLN A 39 8.69 0.50 -4.96
C GLN A 39 8.62 -0.64 -5.98
N SER A 40 7.76 -1.64 -5.78
CA SER A 40 7.65 -2.79 -6.70
C SER A 40 6.27 -2.93 -7.34
N TYR A 41 5.39 -1.93 -7.15
CA TYR A 41 4.05 -1.96 -7.71
C TYR A 41 3.89 -0.88 -8.77
N GLU A 42 3.88 -1.30 -10.03
CA GLU A 42 3.65 -0.41 -11.15
C GLU A 42 2.15 -0.22 -11.38
N LYS A 43 1.73 0.96 -11.83
CA LYS A 43 0.31 1.17 -12.14
C LYS A 43 -0.05 0.37 -13.40
N PRO A 44 -1.16 -0.38 -13.44
CA PRO A 44 -1.66 -0.97 -14.67
C PRO A 44 -1.88 0.11 -15.73
N ASP A 45 -1.43 -0.17 -16.96
CA ASP A 45 -1.66 0.71 -18.10
C ASP A 45 -3.01 0.36 -18.72
N VAL A 46 -3.85 1.38 -18.95
CA VAL A 46 -5.20 1.22 -19.49
C VAL A 46 -5.32 2.07 -20.75
N THR A 47 -5.62 1.42 -21.86
CA THR A 47 -5.80 2.08 -23.16
C THR A 47 -7.15 1.68 -23.75
N VAL A 48 -7.87 2.62 -24.37
CA VAL A 48 -9.07 2.31 -25.15
C VAL A 48 -8.65 1.64 -26.46
N ALA A 49 -8.97 0.37 -26.62
CA ALA A 49 -8.62 -0.40 -27.82
C ALA A 49 -9.60 -0.12 -28.97
N ALA A 50 -10.89 0.01 -28.66
CA ALA A 50 -11.93 0.26 -29.65
C ALA A 50 -13.14 0.96 -29.02
N ALA A 51 -13.92 1.64 -29.87
CA ALA A 51 -15.22 2.19 -29.54
C ALA A 51 -16.20 1.81 -30.65
N ARG A 52 -17.41 1.37 -30.29
CA ARG A 52 -18.46 1.00 -31.24
C ARG A 52 -19.83 1.44 -30.75
N ILE A 53 -20.73 1.72 -31.69
CA ILE A 53 -22.14 1.95 -31.39
C ILE A 53 -22.80 0.58 -31.20
N ALA A 54 -23.40 0.37 -30.04
CA ALA A 54 -24.18 -0.84 -29.73
C ALA A 54 -25.66 -0.66 -30.05
N GLY A 55 -26.16 0.57 -29.94
CA GLY A 55 -27.55 0.93 -30.19
C GLY A 55 -27.68 2.40 -30.55
N LEU A 56 -28.64 2.72 -31.41
CA LEU A 56 -28.94 4.09 -31.82
C LEU A 56 -30.45 4.24 -31.98
N SER A 57 -31.02 5.23 -31.29
CA SER A 57 -32.40 5.68 -31.43
C SER A 57 -32.43 7.17 -31.82
N PHE A 58 -33.62 7.77 -31.88
CA PHE A 58 -33.75 9.19 -32.23
C PHE A 58 -33.24 10.13 -31.14
N ASP A 59 -33.05 9.61 -29.92
CA ASP A 59 -32.82 10.38 -28.70
C ASP A 59 -31.69 9.80 -27.83
N GLN A 60 -31.17 8.61 -28.15
CA GLN A 60 -30.07 7.97 -27.43
C GLN A 60 -29.11 7.24 -28.38
N ALA A 61 -27.84 7.18 -27.98
CA ALA A 61 -26.83 6.30 -28.57
C ALA A 61 -26.11 5.54 -27.45
N ASP A 62 -26.01 4.23 -27.59
CA ASP A 62 -25.25 3.38 -26.68
C ASP A 62 -23.88 3.11 -27.29
N LEU A 63 -22.83 3.41 -26.54
CA LEU A 63 -21.45 3.19 -26.94
C LEU A 63 -20.82 2.09 -26.09
N LEU A 64 -20.19 1.14 -26.76
CA LEU A 64 -19.34 0.14 -26.11
C LEU A 64 -17.88 0.49 -26.38
N PHE A 65 -17.11 0.58 -25.29
CA PHE A 65 -15.68 0.78 -25.32
C PHE A 65 -14.98 -0.50 -24.87
N ASP A 66 -14.04 -0.98 -25.68
CA ASP A 66 -13.15 -2.07 -25.26
C ASP A 66 -11.90 -1.46 -24.64
N LEU A 67 -11.58 -1.86 -23.41
CA LEU A 67 -10.39 -1.41 -22.69
C LEU A 67 -9.34 -2.52 -22.68
N ALA A 68 -8.14 -2.20 -23.15
CA ALA A 68 -6.96 -3.05 -22.99
C ALA A 68 -6.24 -2.66 -21.70
N ILE A 69 -6.16 -3.59 -20.76
CA ILE A 69 -5.49 -3.40 -19.47
C ILE A 69 -4.23 -4.26 -19.44
N LYS A 70 -3.06 -3.63 -19.32
CA LYS A 70 -1.79 -4.30 -19.13
C LYS A 70 -1.37 -4.12 -17.68
N ASN A 71 -1.44 -5.21 -16.91
CA ASN A 71 -0.95 -5.24 -15.54
C ASN A 71 0.44 -5.90 -15.51
N PRO A 72 1.53 -5.12 -15.38
CA PRO A 72 2.88 -5.68 -15.30
C PRO A 72 3.14 -6.37 -13.95
N ASN A 73 2.25 -6.21 -12.96
CA ASN A 73 2.43 -6.79 -11.64
C ASN A 73 2.00 -8.27 -11.61
N PRO A 74 2.67 -9.10 -10.81
CA PRO A 74 2.34 -10.52 -10.66
C PRO A 74 1.04 -10.77 -9.87
N VAL A 75 0.40 -9.73 -9.35
CA VAL A 75 -0.86 -9.81 -8.60
C VAL A 75 -1.97 -9.04 -9.30
N GLY A 76 -3.17 -9.62 -9.33
CA GLY A 76 -4.34 -9.02 -9.95
C GLY A 76 -4.85 -7.80 -9.17
N VAL A 77 -5.34 -6.78 -9.89
CA VAL A 77 -6.01 -5.62 -9.33
C VAL A 77 -7.52 -5.78 -9.36
N SER A 78 -8.19 -5.38 -8.27
CA SER A 78 -9.62 -5.12 -8.31
C SER A 78 -9.84 -3.70 -8.82
N MET A 79 -10.55 -3.55 -9.95
CA MET A 79 -10.92 -2.24 -10.45
C MET A 79 -12.19 -1.78 -9.73
N ALA A 80 -12.18 -0.57 -9.17
CA ALA A 80 -13.43 0.11 -8.85
C ALA A 80 -14.16 0.36 -10.19
N GLY A 81 -15.47 0.14 -10.23
CA GLY A 81 -16.27 0.41 -11.41
C GLY A 81 -16.07 1.84 -11.92
N PHE A 82 -16.31 2.05 -13.21
CA PHE A 82 -16.36 3.39 -13.79
C PHE A 82 -17.76 3.96 -13.49
N ASP A 83 -17.85 5.09 -12.77
CA ASP A 83 -19.07 5.90 -12.59
C ASP A 83 -19.11 7.00 -13.67
#